data_AF-A0A6L8EA06-F1
#
_entry.id   AF-A0A6L8EA06-F1
#
_cell.length_a   1.000
_cell.length_b   1.000
_cell.length_c   1.000
_cell.angle_alpha   90.00
_cell.angle_beta   90.00
_cell.angle_gamma   90.00
#
_symmetry.space_group_name_H-M   'P 1'
#
loop_
_entity.id
_entity.type
_entity.pdbx_description
1 polymer ?
#
loop_
_entity_poly.entity_id
_entity_poly.type
_entity_poly.pdbx_seq_one_letter_code
_entity_poly.pdbx_strand_id
1 'polypeptide(L)'
;MRIFARISVIALALSSVATMAQDTYEPPRTSSGHPDFHGYWTNASLTTLQRAANYEEFGLVIPDEQLAAVTANNHQNVRQATDDNQVQGQLPDGSDLARGRGYNAFWVDPGSRFGVIDGQARTSWITYPENGRIPFSEQGNQLRRDFRAQFSGNHGPEGRSLGERCIIGFGGTGGPLMNNVLYNNLYQIVQTDDYLTILVEMVHDVRIIPIGGEHRRPEAHAPWFGDSVANWDGDTLVVETINLHPLQAPQNAAPITEQGRIVERLTRIADDQILFEFSVTDPVYYMQEWGGEIVFNATDTMPYEYACHEGNYGLEGILAGARRLELLGED
;
A
#
# COMPACT_ATOMS: atom_id res chain seq x y z
N MET A 1 51.77 -1.54 32.68
CA MET A 1 50.82 -2.56 32.23
C MET A 1 49.40 -2.02 32.36
N ARG A 2 48.90 -1.29 31.35
CA ARG A 2 47.47 -1.02 31.14
C ARG A 2 47.25 -0.95 29.63
N ILE A 3 46.35 -1.80 29.18
CA ILE A 3 46.19 -2.30 27.83
C ILE A 3 45.39 -1.30 26.99
N PHE A 4 45.89 -1.01 25.80
CA PHE A 4 45.17 -0.29 24.74
C PHE A 4 43.99 -1.13 24.25
N ALA A 5 42.75 -0.63 24.38
CA ALA A 5 41.61 -1.16 23.65
C ALA A 5 41.40 -0.30 22.39
N ARG A 6 41.85 -0.83 21.25
CA ARG A 6 41.53 -0.28 19.92
C ARG A 6 40.09 -0.65 19.60
N ILE A 7 39.22 0.35 19.50
CA ILE A 7 37.88 0.20 18.91
C ILE A 7 38.08 0.23 17.39
N SER A 8 37.98 -0.93 16.76
CA SER A 8 37.92 -1.04 15.31
C SER A 8 36.53 -0.67 14.84
N VAL A 9 36.40 0.48 14.19
CA VAL A 9 35.21 0.84 13.40
C VAL A 9 35.26 0.01 12.12
N ILE A 10 34.38 -0.99 12.02
CA ILE A 10 34.15 -1.72 10.77
C ILE A 10 33.15 -0.88 9.96
N ALA A 11 33.67 -0.12 8.99
CA ALA A 11 32.86 0.48 7.95
C ALA A 11 32.44 -0.63 6.98
N LEU A 12 31.17 -1.07 7.05
CA LEU A 12 30.59 -1.91 6.02
C LEU A 12 30.21 -1.01 4.84
N ALA A 13 31.15 -0.81 3.93
CA ALA A 13 30.88 -0.33 2.59
C ALA A 13 30.55 -1.55 1.72
N LEU A 14 29.28 -1.74 1.40
CA LEU A 14 28.84 -2.57 0.28
C LEU A 14 27.95 -1.72 -0.63
N SER A 15 28.61 -0.79 -1.31
CA SER A 15 28.11 -0.17 -2.53
C SER A 15 28.23 -1.19 -3.66
N SER A 16 27.09 -1.71 -4.12
CA SER A 16 26.96 -2.29 -5.44
C SER A 16 25.49 -2.36 -5.81
N VAL A 17 24.91 -1.20 -6.12
CA VAL A 17 23.69 -1.15 -6.93
C VAL A 17 24.12 -1.56 -8.33
N ALA A 18 23.63 -2.70 -8.79
CA ALA A 18 23.76 -3.08 -10.18
C ALA A 18 23.00 -2.03 -11.00
N THR A 19 23.74 -1.15 -11.67
CA THR A 19 23.20 -0.33 -12.75
C THR A 19 22.93 -1.28 -13.91
N MET A 20 21.80 -1.99 -13.87
CA MET A 20 21.27 -2.63 -15.07
C MET A 20 20.99 -1.51 -16.06
N ALA A 21 21.62 -1.61 -17.23
CA ALA A 21 21.46 -0.66 -18.32
C ALA A 21 19.97 -0.50 -18.63
N GLN A 22 19.44 0.69 -18.36
CA GLN A 22 18.13 1.10 -18.83
C GLN A 22 18.27 1.32 -20.34
N ASP A 23 17.80 0.36 -21.12
CA ASP A 23 17.69 0.47 -22.57
C ASP A 23 16.87 1.73 -22.93
N THR A 24 17.51 2.74 -23.53
CA THR A 24 17.00 3.74 -24.50
C THR A 24 15.69 4.52 -24.29
N TYR A 25 14.91 4.27 -23.24
CA TYR A 25 13.65 4.98 -23.00
C TYR A 25 13.94 6.37 -22.44
N GLU A 26 13.46 7.39 -23.15
CA GLU A 26 13.53 8.79 -22.75
C GLU A 26 12.13 9.22 -22.31
N PRO A 27 11.88 9.49 -21.02
CA PRO A 27 10.55 9.83 -20.56
C PRO A 27 10.10 11.20 -21.06
N PRO A 28 8.78 11.43 -21.20
CA PRO A 28 8.27 12.78 -21.40
C PRO A 28 8.78 13.69 -20.29
N ARG A 29 9.13 14.93 -20.63
CA ARG A 29 9.75 15.89 -19.72
C ARG A 29 8.84 17.08 -19.44
N THR A 30 8.87 17.57 -18.21
CA THR A 30 8.31 18.86 -17.83
C THR A 30 9.11 20.01 -18.46
N SER A 31 8.60 21.25 -18.35
CA SER A 31 9.34 22.44 -18.79
C SER A 31 10.68 22.65 -18.06
N SER A 32 10.85 22.08 -16.87
CA SER A 32 12.10 22.10 -16.10
C SER A 32 13.06 20.97 -16.46
N GLY A 33 12.67 20.06 -17.37
CA GLY A 33 13.53 18.97 -17.87
C GLY A 33 13.50 17.70 -17.03
N HIS A 34 12.68 17.65 -15.96
CA HIS A 34 12.47 16.44 -15.18
C HIS A 34 11.43 15.52 -15.84
N PRO A 35 11.46 14.20 -15.57
CA PRO A 35 10.40 13.29 -16.03
C PRO A 35 9.02 13.75 -15.58
N ASP A 36 8.07 13.60 -16.48
CA ASP A 36 6.68 14.00 -16.30
C ASP A 36 5.85 12.83 -15.74
N PHE A 37 5.35 13.01 -14.52
CA PHE A 37 4.44 12.09 -13.84
C PHE A 37 2.98 12.54 -13.88
N HIS A 38 2.66 13.70 -14.48
CA HIS A 38 1.31 14.22 -14.55
C HIS A 38 0.35 13.22 -15.21
N GLY A 39 -0.84 13.10 -14.64
CA GLY A 39 -1.93 12.33 -15.25
C GLY A 39 -2.65 11.44 -14.26
N TYR A 40 -3.39 10.48 -14.81
CA TYR A 40 -4.14 9.50 -14.06
C TYR A 40 -3.49 8.13 -14.18
N TRP A 41 -3.40 7.45 -13.05
CA TRP A 41 -2.66 6.22 -12.89
C TRP A 41 -3.45 5.21 -12.08
N THR A 42 -3.17 3.92 -12.29
CA THR A 42 -3.76 2.85 -11.48
C THR A 42 -2.74 1.76 -11.15
N ASN A 43 -2.83 1.23 -9.93
CA ASN A 43 -2.12 0.02 -9.52
C ASN A 43 -3.03 -1.22 -9.46
N ALA A 44 -4.24 -1.15 -10.03
CA ALA A 44 -5.18 -2.27 -10.07
C ALA A 44 -4.51 -3.52 -10.65
N SER A 45 -4.47 -4.59 -9.87
CA SER A 45 -3.68 -5.78 -10.15
C SER A 45 -4.11 -6.97 -9.30
N LEU A 46 -3.97 -8.17 -9.85
CA LEU A 46 -4.08 -9.42 -9.10
C LEU A 46 -2.86 -9.67 -8.18
N THR A 47 -1.75 -8.98 -8.43
CA THR A 47 -0.57 -9.02 -7.56
C THR A 47 -0.91 -8.32 -6.25
N THR A 48 -0.54 -8.92 -5.13
CA THR A 48 -0.78 -8.37 -3.79
C THR A 48 0.54 -8.07 -3.11
N LEU A 49 0.51 -7.31 -2.00
CA LEU A 49 1.72 -6.90 -1.28
C LEU A 49 2.63 -8.09 -0.95
N GLN A 50 2.07 -9.16 -0.35
CA GLN A 50 2.83 -10.33 0.08
C GLN A 50 2.53 -11.55 -0.80
N ARG A 51 3.56 -12.36 -1.09
CA ARG A 51 3.42 -13.55 -1.94
C ARG A 51 2.46 -14.56 -1.35
N ALA A 52 1.47 -14.99 -2.12
CA ALA A 52 0.56 -16.04 -1.67
C ALA A 52 1.27 -17.41 -1.62
N ALA A 53 0.83 -18.30 -0.72
CA ALA A 53 1.48 -19.60 -0.50
C ALA A 53 1.50 -20.47 -1.77
N ASN A 54 0.46 -20.36 -2.60
CA ASN A 54 0.35 -21.07 -3.88
C ASN A 54 1.32 -20.56 -4.97
N TYR A 55 2.08 -19.49 -4.70
CA TYR A 55 3.12 -18.98 -5.59
C TYR A 55 4.54 -19.15 -5.04
N GLU A 56 4.71 -19.84 -3.90
CA GLU A 56 6.03 -20.04 -3.28
C GLU A 56 7.01 -20.74 -4.24
N GLU A 57 6.53 -21.73 -5.01
CA GLU A 57 7.35 -22.46 -5.99
C GLU A 57 7.80 -21.61 -7.18
N PHE A 58 7.05 -20.55 -7.52
CA PHE A 58 7.42 -19.65 -8.62
C PHE A 58 8.48 -18.61 -8.20
N GLY A 59 8.62 -18.35 -6.90
CA GLY A 59 9.40 -17.20 -6.43
C GLY A 59 8.74 -15.89 -6.85
N LEU A 60 9.53 -14.88 -7.24
CA LEU A 60 9.02 -13.54 -7.56
C LEU A 60 8.28 -13.47 -8.91
N VAL A 61 8.69 -14.27 -9.89
CA VAL A 61 8.21 -14.17 -11.27
C VAL A 61 7.36 -15.38 -11.61
N ILE A 62 6.16 -15.12 -12.12
CA ILE A 62 5.29 -16.17 -12.65
C ILE A 62 5.89 -16.64 -14.00
N PRO A 63 6.16 -17.94 -14.20
CA PRO A 63 6.60 -18.44 -15.50
C PRO A 63 5.58 -18.13 -16.61
N ASP A 64 6.05 -17.69 -17.78
CA ASP A 64 5.20 -17.25 -18.88
C ASP A 64 4.19 -18.33 -19.31
N GLU A 65 4.59 -19.60 -19.30
CA GLU A 65 3.73 -20.73 -19.63
C GLU A 65 2.61 -20.97 -18.62
N GLN A 66 2.78 -20.50 -17.38
CA GLN A 66 1.77 -20.62 -16.31
C GLN A 66 0.88 -19.38 -16.20
N LEU A 67 1.32 -18.22 -16.69
CA LEU A 67 0.66 -16.93 -16.47
C LEU A 67 -0.83 -16.94 -16.85
N ALA A 68 -1.16 -17.48 -18.01
CA ALA A 68 -2.56 -17.56 -18.46
C ALA A 68 -3.43 -18.42 -17.53
N ALA A 69 -2.91 -19.58 -17.11
CA ALA A 69 -3.64 -20.49 -16.23
C ALA A 69 -3.84 -19.90 -14.82
N VAL A 70 -2.80 -19.28 -14.25
CA VAL A 70 -2.90 -18.69 -12.90
C VAL A 70 -3.77 -17.43 -12.90
N THR A 71 -3.78 -16.65 -13.99
CA THR A 71 -4.65 -15.49 -14.15
C THR A 71 -6.11 -15.91 -14.23
N ALA A 72 -6.43 -16.91 -15.07
CA ALA A 72 -7.80 -17.41 -15.21
C ALA A 72 -8.35 -18.03 -13.91
N ASN A 73 -7.49 -18.71 -13.15
CA ASN A 73 -7.87 -19.38 -11.91
C ASN A 73 -7.76 -18.49 -10.66
N ASN A 74 -7.36 -17.22 -10.79
CA ASN A 74 -7.32 -16.30 -9.65
C ASN A 74 -8.74 -16.10 -9.11
N HIS A 75 -8.91 -16.16 -7.79
CA HIS A 75 -10.21 -16.06 -7.13
C HIS A 75 -11.02 -14.80 -7.50
N GLN A 76 -10.38 -13.65 -7.78
CA GLN A 76 -11.08 -12.44 -8.19
C GLN A 76 -11.60 -12.57 -9.63
N ASN A 77 -10.80 -13.11 -10.56
CA ASN A 77 -11.25 -13.37 -11.92
C ASN A 77 -12.34 -14.44 -11.98
N VAL A 78 -12.19 -15.53 -11.20
CA VAL A 78 -13.23 -16.57 -11.07
C VAL A 78 -14.51 -15.95 -10.51
N ARG A 79 -14.42 -15.09 -9.49
CA ARG A 79 -15.56 -14.37 -8.95
C ARG A 79 -16.20 -13.48 -10.02
N GLN A 80 -15.44 -12.60 -10.69
CA GLN A 80 -15.97 -11.75 -11.77
C GLN A 80 -16.69 -12.54 -12.87
N ALA A 81 -16.22 -13.74 -13.19
CA ALA A 81 -16.86 -14.60 -14.18
C ALA A 81 -18.10 -15.37 -13.67
N THR A 82 -18.32 -15.45 -12.35
CA THR A 82 -19.32 -16.37 -11.73
C THR A 82 -20.26 -15.76 -10.69
N ASP A 83 -20.01 -14.53 -10.22
CA ASP A 83 -20.74 -13.92 -9.09
C ASP A 83 -22.19 -13.50 -9.43
N ASP A 84 -22.57 -13.53 -10.71
CA ASP A 84 -23.92 -13.17 -11.17
C ASP A 84 -24.98 -14.27 -10.94
N ASN A 85 -24.66 -15.35 -10.22
CA ASN A 85 -25.59 -16.42 -9.86
C ASN A 85 -26.65 -16.02 -8.79
N GLN A 86 -26.94 -14.72 -8.61
CA GLN A 86 -28.06 -14.30 -7.76
C GLN A 86 -29.38 -14.64 -8.44
N VAL A 87 -30.14 -15.55 -7.82
CA VAL A 87 -31.48 -15.92 -8.28
C VAL A 87 -32.47 -14.85 -7.83
N GLN A 88 -33.04 -14.11 -8.79
CA GLN A 88 -34.06 -13.11 -8.53
C GLN A 88 -35.19 -13.69 -7.67
N GLY A 89 -35.45 -13.07 -6.51
CA GLY A 89 -36.50 -13.49 -5.57
C GLY A 89 -36.04 -14.40 -4.43
N GLN A 90 -34.76 -14.79 -4.38
CA GLN A 90 -34.17 -15.40 -3.19
C GLN A 90 -33.44 -14.33 -2.38
N LEU A 91 -33.73 -14.25 -1.08
CA LEU A 91 -33.00 -13.38 -0.17
C LEU A 91 -31.62 -13.99 0.11
N PRO A 92 -30.53 -13.19 0.06
CA PRO A 92 -29.22 -13.64 0.54
C PRO A 92 -29.32 -14.07 2.01
N ASP A 93 -28.73 -15.22 2.35
CA ASP A 93 -28.73 -15.76 3.71
C ASP A 93 -27.50 -15.32 4.53
N GLY A 94 -26.64 -14.49 3.95
CA GLY A 94 -25.45 -13.93 4.57
C GLY A 94 -24.27 -14.91 4.70
N SER A 95 -24.43 -16.17 4.29
CA SER A 95 -23.35 -17.18 4.33
C SER A 95 -22.24 -16.90 3.31
N ASP A 96 -22.56 -16.09 2.29
CA ASP A 96 -21.70 -15.61 1.23
C ASP A 96 -20.86 -14.38 1.64
N LEU A 97 -21.39 -13.52 2.52
CA LEU A 97 -20.71 -12.31 3.02
C LEU A 97 -19.34 -12.65 3.66
N ALA A 98 -19.28 -13.73 4.44
CA ALA A 98 -18.05 -14.20 5.10
C ALA A 98 -16.97 -14.71 4.13
N ARG A 99 -17.31 -14.92 2.85
CA ARG A 99 -16.39 -15.35 1.78
C ARG A 99 -15.93 -14.19 0.90
N GLY A 100 -16.07 -12.95 1.37
CA GLY A 100 -15.70 -11.74 0.62
C GLY A 100 -16.74 -11.30 -0.41
N ARG A 101 -17.96 -11.86 -0.39
CA ARG A 101 -19.08 -11.45 -1.25
C ARG A 101 -19.94 -10.36 -0.60
N GLY A 102 -19.32 -9.46 0.17
CA GLY A 102 -20.01 -8.30 0.75
C GLY A 102 -20.55 -7.31 -0.29
N TYR A 103 -20.03 -7.38 -1.51
CA TYR A 103 -20.47 -6.63 -2.69
C TYR A 103 -20.69 -7.61 -3.85
N ASN A 104 -21.59 -7.31 -4.78
CA ASN A 104 -21.61 -8.02 -6.07
C ASN A 104 -20.27 -7.77 -6.80
N ALA A 105 -19.78 -8.75 -7.56
CA ALA A 105 -18.53 -8.60 -8.32
C ALA A 105 -18.51 -7.37 -9.22
N PHE A 106 -19.67 -6.98 -9.77
CA PHE A 106 -19.83 -5.75 -10.53
C PHE A 106 -19.28 -4.48 -9.83
N TRP A 107 -19.35 -4.40 -8.50
CA TRP A 107 -18.93 -3.23 -7.71
C TRP A 107 -17.48 -3.28 -7.24
N VAL A 108 -16.73 -4.35 -7.55
CA VAL A 108 -15.32 -4.45 -7.19
C VAL A 108 -14.45 -4.41 -8.45
N ASP A 109 -13.33 -3.73 -8.37
CA ASP A 109 -12.34 -3.61 -9.44
C ASP A 109 -10.91 -3.78 -8.87
N PRO A 110 -10.51 -5.01 -8.52
CA PRO A 110 -9.15 -5.29 -8.06
C PRO A 110 -8.15 -5.31 -9.22
N GLY A 111 -8.57 -5.13 -10.47
CA GLY A 111 -7.81 -5.49 -11.67
C GLY A 111 -7.98 -6.96 -12.06
N SER A 112 -7.66 -7.28 -13.32
CA SER A 112 -7.86 -8.62 -13.92
C SER A 112 -6.58 -9.32 -14.36
N ARG A 113 -5.43 -8.67 -14.19
CA ARG A 113 -4.10 -9.16 -14.59
C ARG A 113 -3.10 -8.98 -13.45
N PHE A 114 -2.05 -9.79 -13.44
CA PHE A 114 -0.90 -9.54 -12.56
C PHE A 114 -0.14 -8.30 -13.02
N GLY A 115 0.55 -7.67 -12.07
CA GLY A 115 1.46 -6.57 -12.36
C GLY A 115 2.64 -7.07 -13.16
N VAL A 116 2.94 -6.37 -14.25
CA VAL A 116 4.06 -6.70 -15.14
C VAL A 116 5.07 -5.56 -15.07
N ILE A 117 6.30 -5.90 -14.72
CA ILE A 117 7.45 -4.99 -14.67
C ILE A 117 8.54 -5.62 -15.51
N ASP A 118 9.08 -4.88 -16.47
CA ASP A 118 10.09 -5.37 -17.45
C ASP A 118 9.68 -6.68 -18.14
N GLY A 119 8.40 -6.77 -18.53
CA GLY A 119 7.83 -7.94 -19.20
C GLY A 119 7.59 -9.16 -18.30
N GLN A 120 7.89 -9.06 -16.99
CA GLN A 120 7.77 -10.17 -16.05
C GLN A 120 6.60 -9.97 -15.08
N ALA A 121 5.70 -10.96 -15.01
CA ALA A 121 4.56 -10.92 -14.12
C ALA A 121 4.96 -11.25 -12.66
N ARG A 122 4.59 -10.39 -11.71
CA ARG A 122 4.97 -10.49 -10.30
C ARG A 122 3.98 -11.31 -9.48
N THR A 123 4.49 -12.23 -8.65
CA THR A 123 3.70 -12.98 -7.66
C THR A 123 3.39 -12.18 -6.38
N SER A 124 4.19 -11.14 -6.11
CA SER A 124 4.06 -10.22 -4.99
C SER A 124 4.70 -8.87 -5.31
N TRP A 125 4.27 -7.80 -4.63
CA TRP A 125 4.99 -6.52 -4.68
C TRP A 125 6.27 -6.53 -3.87
N ILE A 126 6.32 -7.25 -2.74
CA ILE A 126 7.58 -7.43 -2.01
C ILE A 126 8.55 -8.27 -2.85
N THR A 127 9.72 -7.69 -3.11
CA THR A 127 10.86 -8.32 -3.78
C THR A 127 11.96 -8.67 -2.79
N TYR A 128 12.04 -7.94 -1.68
CA TYR A 128 12.99 -8.18 -0.60
C TYR A 128 12.27 -8.14 0.76
N PRO A 129 12.34 -9.21 1.58
CA PRO A 129 13.13 -10.43 1.40
C PRO A 129 12.61 -11.31 0.27
N GLU A 130 13.46 -12.20 -0.24
CA GLU A 130 13.17 -13.06 -1.41
C GLU A 130 11.89 -13.90 -1.26
N ASN A 131 11.49 -14.22 -0.02
CA ASN A 131 10.27 -14.96 0.27
C ASN A 131 8.97 -14.15 0.03
N GLY A 132 9.07 -12.85 -0.31
CA GLY A 132 7.93 -11.99 -0.60
C GLY A 132 7.04 -11.72 0.61
N ARG A 133 7.60 -11.80 1.83
CA ARG A 133 6.87 -11.62 3.10
C ARG A 133 7.50 -10.49 3.91
N ILE A 134 6.68 -9.78 4.67
CA ILE A 134 7.16 -8.76 5.60
C ILE A 134 7.95 -9.44 6.74
N PRO A 135 9.21 -9.05 7.01
CA PRO A 135 10.06 -9.70 8.01
C PRO A 135 9.77 -9.16 9.42
N PHE A 136 8.57 -9.45 9.95
CA PHE A 136 8.16 -9.00 11.28
C PHE A 136 9.11 -9.50 12.38
N SER A 137 9.49 -8.60 13.29
CA SER A 137 10.21 -8.95 14.52
C SER A 137 9.29 -9.69 15.51
N GLU A 138 9.87 -10.31 16.53
CA GLU A 138 9.08 -10.94 17.60
C GLU A 138 8.23 -9.90 18.35
N GLN A 139 8.82 -8.74 18.66
CA GLN A 139 8.12 -7.61 19.28
C GLN A 139 6.99 -7.09 18.39
N GLY A 140 7.25 -6.87 17.10
CA GLY A 140 6.25 -6.42 16.13
C GLY A 140 5.08 -7.40 16.00
N ASN A 141 5.38 -8.70 15.97
CA ASN A 141 4.35 -9.75 15.99
C ASN A 141 3.56 -9.76 17.30
N GLN A 142 4.20 -9.53 18.45
CA GLN A 142 3.52 -9.43 19.74
C GLN A 142 2.56 -8.24 19.76
N LEU A 143 2.99 -7.04 19.34
CA LEU A 143 2.15 -5.85 19.24
C LEU A 143 0.92 -6.09 18.35
N ARG A 144 1.11 -6.75 17.21
CA ARG A 144 0.00 -7.11 16.29
C ARG A 144 -0.97 -8.10 16.93
N ARG A 145 -0.47 -9.08 17.68
CA ARG A 145 -1.32 -10.04 18.42
C ARG A 145 -2.09 -9.33 19.53
N ASP A 146 -1.45 -8.46 20.29
CA ASP A 146 -2.08 -7.73 21.40
C ASP A 146 -3.17 -6.80 20.90
N PHE A 147 -2.90 -6.05 19.81
CA PHE A 147 -3.92 -5.21 19.18
C PHE A 147 -5.12 -6.04 18.70
N ARG A 148 -4.87 -7.17 18.03
CA ARG A 148 -5.95 -8.08 17.61
C ARG A 148 -6.68 -8.68 18.80
N ALA A 149 -6.01 -9.04 19.88
CA ALA A 149 -6.67 -9.61 21.05
C ALA A 149 -7.57 -8.57 21.74
N GLN A 150 -7.13 -7.32 21.82
CA GLN A 150 -7.88 -6.23 22.42
C GLN A 150 -9.09 -5.80 21.57
N PHE A 151 -8.92 -5.76 20.24
CA PHE A 151 -9.92 -5.18 19.33
C PHE A 151 -10.52 -6.18 18.33
N SER A 152 -10.30 -7.48 18.50
CA SER A 152 -10.97 -8.51 17.69
C SER A 152 -12.48 -8.28 17.68
N GLY A 153 -13.14 -8.45 16.53
CA GLY A 153 -14.57 -8.19 16.41
C GLY A 153 -14.97 -6.71 16.32
N ASN A 154 -14.01 -5.79 16.21
CA ASN A 154 -14.23 -4.35 16.14
C ASN A 154 -14.97 -3.81 17.39
N HIS A 155 -14.59 -4.33 18.58
CA HIS A 155 -15.17 -3.91 19.86
C HIS A 155 -14.78 -2.48 20.22
N GLY A 156 -15.75 -1.74 20.77
CA GLY A 156 -15.60 -0.35 21.17
C GLY A 156 -15.38 0.61 19.99
N PRO A 157 -15.40 1.93 20.26
CA PRO A 157 -15.05 2.90 19.24
C PRO A 157 -13.59 2.71 18.78
N GLU A 158 -12.65 2.45 19.70
CA GLU A 158 -11.21 2.32 19.44
C GLU A 158 -10.84 1.16 18.50
N GLY A 159 -11.61 0.08 18.52
CA GLY A 159 -11.39 -1.08 17.64
C GLY A 159 -11.89 -0.90 16.21
N ARG A 160 -12.65 0.17 15.93
CA ARG A 160 -13.13 0.50 14.57
C ARG A 160 -11.98 1.02 13.72
N SER A 161 -11.94 0.56 12.47
CA SER A 161 -10.80 0.85 11.61
C SER A 161 -10.75 2.33 11.21
N LEU A 162 -9.55 2.85 10.91
CA LEU A 162 -9.38 4.22 10.42
C LEU A 162 -10.10 4.46 9.09
N GLY A 163 -10.19 3.42 8.25
CA GLY A 163 -10.97 3.45 7.01
C GLY A 163 -12.47 3.55 7.26
N GLU A 164 -13.03 2.76 8.20
CA GLU A 164 -14.44 2.89 8.59
C GLU A 164 -14.78 4.27 9.17
N ARG A 165 -13.78 4.93 9.76
CA ARG A 165 -13.87 6.29 10.29
C ARG A 165 -13.58 7.37 9.24
N CYS A 166 -13.28 6.98 8.00
CA CYS A 166 -12.95 7.89 6.90
C CYS A 166 -11.75 8.79 7.17
N ILE A 167 -10.77 8.30 7.94
CA ILE A 167 -9.55 9.07 8.28
C ILE A 167 -8.46 8.84 7.23
N ILE A 168 -8.30 7.59 6.77
CA ILE A 168 -7.38 7.19 5.72
C ILE A 168 -8.04 6.12 4.84
N GLY A 169 -7.57 5.96 3.60
CA GLY A 169 -8.02 4.93 2.66
C GLY A 169 -7.90 3.50 3.20
N PHE A 170 -8.86 2.66 2.83
CA PHE A 170 -8.90 1.26 3.24
C PHE A 170 -7.68 0.50 2.71
N GLY A 171 -7.13 -0.42 3.50
CA GLY A 171 -6.00 -1.27 3.09
C GLY A 171 -4.68 -0.52 2.81
N GLY A 172 -4.61 0.78 3.12
CA GLY A 172 -3.43 1.60 2.87
C GLY A 172 -3.31 2.09 1.43
N THR A 173 -4.41 2.29 0.70
CA THR A 173 -4.39 2.85 -0.67
C THR A 173 -3.69 4.20 -0.76
N GLY A 174 -3.88 5.07 0.24
CA GLY A 174 -3.19 6.36 0.42
C GLY A 174 -1.69 6.24 0.70
N GLY A 175 -1.22 5.07 1.12
CA GLY A 175 0.16 4.83 1.49
C GLY A 175 0.65 5.66 2.68
N PRO A 176 1.95 5.62 3.00
CA PRO A 176 2.90 4.65 2.46
C PRO A 176 2.66 3.28 3.12
N LEU A 177 2.63 2.15 2.41
CA LEU A 177 2.80 1.93 0.96
C LEU A 177 1.46 2.02 0.23
N MET A 178 1.42 2.65 -0.95
CA MET A 178 0.20 2.80 -1.78
C MET A 178 -0.23 1.46 -2.39
N ASN A 179 -0.85 0.61 -1.55
CA ASN A 179 -1.27 -0.73 -1.92
C ASN A 179 -2.50 -0.71 -2.85
N ASN A 180 -2.60 -1.70 -3.72
CA ASN A 180 -3.85 -2.00 -4.40
C ASN A 180 -4.79 -2.80 -3.48
N VAL A 181 -6.08 -2.50 -3.58
CA VAL A 181 -7.17 -3.14 -2.84
C VAL A 181 -8.27 -3.60 -3.80
N LEU A 182 -9.46 -3.91 -3.28
CA LEU A 182 -10.55 -4.48 -4.06
C LEU A 182 -11.19 -3.53 -5.09
N TYR A 183 -11.01 -2.22 -4.96
CA TYR A 183 -11.56 -1.19 -5.83
C TYR A 183 -10.96 0.18 -5.47
N ASN A 184 -11.23 1.21 -6.28
CA ASN A 184 -10.68 2.57 -6.15
C ASN A 184 -9.15 2.65 -6.07
N ASN A 185 -8.52 1.89 -6.97
CA ASN A 185 -7.07 1.82 -7.16
C ASN A 185 -6.58 2.92 -8.12
N LEU A 186 -7.21 4.09 -8.12
CA LEU A 186 -6.93 5.21 -9.01
C LEU A 186 -6.17 6.32 -8.29
N TYR A 187 -5.23 6.92 -9.01
CA TYR A 187 -4.41 8.03 -8.58
C TYR A 187 -4.48 9.17 -9.60
N GLN A 188 -4.53 10.40 -9.12
CA GLN A 188 -4.21 11.58 -9.92
C GLN A 188 -2.90 12.17 -9.40
N ILE A 189 -1.92 12.30 -10.29
CA ILE A 189 -0.66 12.94 -9.99
C ILE A 189 -0.64 14.34 -10.60
N VAL A 190 -0.37 15.33 -9.76
CA VAL A 190 -0.09 16.71 -10.17
C VAL A 190 1.31 17.08 -9.71
N GLN A 191 2.19 17.34 -10.67
CA GLN A 191 3.57 17.70 -10.45
C GLN A 191 3.78 19.21 -10.68
N THR A 192 4.71 19.79 -9.97
CA THR A 192 5.28 21.12 -10.23
C THR A 192 6.78 21.00 -9.98
N ASP A 193 7.52 22.08 -10.21
CA ASP A 193 8.95 22.09 -9.88
C ASP A 193 9.19 21.95 -8.37
N ASP A 194 8.22 22.37 -7.54
CA ASP A 194 8.36 22.44 -6.08
C ASP A 194 7.59 21.33 -5.33
N TYR A 195 6.65 20.64 -5.98
CA TYR A 195 5.77 19.67 -5.33
C TYR A 195 5.36 18.52 -6.25
N LEU A 196 5.29 17.31 -5.70
CA LEU A 196 4.50 16.21 -6.23
C LEU A 196 3.26 16.03 -5.35
N THR A 197 2.08 16.12 -5.95
CA THR A 197 0.81 15.82 -5.27
C THR A 197 0.21 14.55 -5.83
N ILE A 198 -0.13 13.61 -4.95
CA ILE A 198 -0.82 12.37 -5.31
C ILE A 198 -2.17 12.37 -4.61
N LEU A 199 -3.24 12.55 -5.39
CA LEU A 199 -4.61 12.32 -4.93
C LEU A 199 -4.95 10.85 -5.18
N VAL A 200 -5.39 10.16 -4.14
CA VAL A 200 -5.91 8.79 -4.23
C VAL A 200 -7.43 8.85 -4.25
N GLU A 201 -8.06 8.07 -5.13
CA GLU A 201 -9.52 8.10 -5.29
C GLU A 201 -10.26 7.75 -3.99
N MET A 202 -9.75 6.77 -3.24
CA MET A 202 -10.41 6.29 -2.03
C MET A 202 -10.30 7.31 -0.89
N VAL A 203 -11.45 7.62 -0.27
CA VAL A 203 -11.62 8.63 0.80
C VAL A 203 -11.34 10.05 0.30
N HIS A 204 -10.27 10.68 0.76
CA HIS A 204 -9.84 12.02 0.37
C HIS A 204 -8.33 12.13 0.60
N ASP A 205 -7.64 11.02 0.34
CA ASP A 205 -6.23 10.88 0.66
C ASP A 205 -5.42 11.69 -0.34
N VAL A 206 -4.71 12.71 0.16
CA VAL A 206 -3.84 13.55 -0.64
C VAL A 206 -2.46 13.58 0.00
N ARG A 207 -1.46 13.10 -0.74
CA ARG A 207 -0.06 13.26 -0.38
C ARG A 207 0.50 14.49 -1.07
N ILE A 208 0.91 15.48 -0.28
CA ILE A 208 1.57 16.69 -0.77
C ILE A 208 3.05 16.60 -0.40
N ILE A 209 3.89 16.39 -1.40
CA ILE A 209 5.31 16.05 -1.22
C ILE A 209 6.15 17.20 -1.79
N PRO A 210 6.78 18.04 -0.96
CA PRO A 210 7.71 19.06 -1.41
C PRO A 210 8.94 18.45 -2.09
N ILE A 211 9.44 19.08 -3.16
CA ILE A 211 10.63 18.70 -3.90
C ILE A 211 11.78 19.66 -3.55
N GLY A 212 12.98 19.14 -3.31
CA GLY A 212 14.20 19.95 -3.10
C GLY A 212 14.32 20.57 -1.71
N GLY A 213 13.83 19.89 -0.68
CA GLY A 213 13.77 20.39 0.70
C GLY A 213 14.38 19.45 1.76
N GLU A 214 14.09 19.77 3.01
CA GLU A 214 14.36 18.94 4.20
C GLU A 214 13.06 18.78 4.98
N HIS A 215 13.00 17.77 5.85
CA HIS A 215 11.89 17.60 6.79
C HIS A 215 11.82 18.79 7.74
N ARG A 216 10.79 19.63 7.59
CA ARG A 216 10.62 20.89 8.33
C ARG A 216 9.46 20.85 9.31
N ARG A 217 8.63 19.81 9.28
CA ARG A 217 7.48 19.72 10.19
C ARG A 217 8.00 19.40 11.60
N PRO A 218 7.51 20.11 12.65
CA PRO A 218 7.81 19.73 14.01
C PRO A 218 7.35 18.30 14.29
N GLU A 219 8.14 17.51 15.02
CA GLU A 219 7.83 16.11 15.34
C GLU A 219 6.45 15.96 16.02
N ALA A 220 6.07 16.92 16.86
CA ALA A 220 4.76 16.96 17.50
C ALA A 220 3.58 17.05 16.52
N HIS A 221 3.82 17.50 15.30
CA HIS A 221 2.85 17.39 14.20
C HIS A 221 3.13 16.04 13.55
N ALA A 222 2.43 15.00 14.00
CA ALA A 222 2.50 13.64 13.48
C ALA A 222 1.37 13.42 12.45
N PRO A 223 1.51 13.88 11.19
CA PRO A 223 0.44 13.81 10.21
C PRO A 223 0.12 12.37 9.82
N TRP A 224 -1.12 12.14 9.40
CA TRP A 224 -1.46 10.97 8.59
C TRP A 224 -0.57 10.98 7.34
N PHE A 225 -0.08 9.80 6.94
CA PHE A 225 0.85 9.63 5.82
C PHE A 225 2.27 10.19 6.03
N GLY A 226 2.57 10.73 7.22
CA GLY A 226 3.92 11.17 7.58
C GLY A 226 4.34 12.52 6.99
N ASP A 227 5.59 12.90 7.30
CA ASP A 227 6.27 14.03 6.69
C ASP A 227 7.10 13.50 5.52
N SER A 228 6.69 13.82 4.29
CA SER A 228 7.37 13.40 3.06
C SER A 228 8.18 14.54 2.46
N VAL A 229 9.36 14.25 1.92
CA VAL A 229 10.19 15.17 1.12
C VAL A 229 10.80 14.41 -0.04
N ALA A 230 10.85 15.03 -1.22
CA ALA A 230 11.40 14.43 -2.42
C ALA A 230 12.65 15.13 -2.93
N ASN A 231 13.54 14.36 -3.57
CA ASN A 231 14.71 14.86 -4.29
C ASN A 231 14.91 14.04 -5.58
N TRP A 232 15.46 14.68 -6.60
CA TRP A 232 15.77 14.02 -7.87
C TRP A 232 17.12 13.28 -7.79
N ASP A 233 17.13 12.05 -8.29
CA ASP A 233 18.30 11.22 -8.55
C ASP A 233 18.28 10.83 -10.03
N GLY A 234 18.87 11.69 -10.87
CA GLY A 234 18.70 11.62 -12.32
C GLY A 234 17.21 11.74 -12.71
N ASP A 235 16.68 10.69 -13.32
CA ASP A 235 15.28 10.59 -13.76
C ASP A 235 14.36 9.91 -12.75
N THR A 236 14.87 9.63 -11.55
CA THR A 236 14.08 9.06 -10.45
C THR A 236 13.75 10.13 -9.43
N LEU A 237 12.47 10.25 -9.07
CA LEU A 237 12.05 11.06 -7.93
C LEU A 237 12.07 10.20 -6.67
N VAL A 238 12.97 10.51 -5.74
CA VAL A 238 13.16 9.77 -4.49
C VAL A 238 12.44 10.50 -3.37
N VAL A 239 11.45 9.86 -2.76
CA VAL A 239 10.65 10.40 -1.66
C VAL A 239 11.05 9.71 -0.36
N GLU A 240 11.47 10.48 0.63
CA GLU A 240 11.64 10.01 2.01
C GLU A 240 10.43 10.41 2.83
N THR A 241 9.90 9.48 3.63
CA THR A 241 8.80 9.73 4.55
C THR A 241 9.15 9.23 5.96
N ILE A 242 8.93 10.10 6.96
CA ILE A 242 9.15 9.83 8.39
C ILE A 242 7.94 10.30 9.21
N ASN A 243 7.95 10.04 10.52
CA ASN A 243 6.99 10.60 11.48
C ASN A 243 5.51 10.33 11.13
N LEU A 244 5.20 9.08 10.77
CA LEU A 244 3.82 8.66 10.52
C LEU A 244 3.00 8.70 11.81
N HIS A 245 1.73 9.12 11.70
CA HIS A 245 0.83 9.18 12.85
C HIS A 245 0.79 7.83 13.60
N PRO A 246 1.02 7.78 14.93
CA PRO A 246 1.19 6.52 15.67
C PRO A 246 -0.06 5.63 15.67
N LEU A 247 -1.25 6.21 15.56
CA LEU A 247 -2.51 5.46 15.41
C LEU A 247 -2.65 4.72 14.07
N GLN A 248 -1.80 5.00 13.06
CA GLN A 248 -1.82 4.30 11.77
C GLN A 248 -1.26 2.88 11.88
N ALA A 249 -0.22 2.68 12.67
CA ALA A 249 0.50 1.41 12.76
C ALA A 249 -0.38 0.20 13.13
N PRO A 250 -1.18 0.22 14.21
CA PRO A 250 -1.81 -1.00 14.73
C PRO A 250 -2.80 -1.66 13.75
N GLN A 251 -3.33 -0.87 12.81
CA GLN A 251 -4.36 -1.30 11.87
C GLN A 251 -3.83 -1.55 10.45
N ASN A 252 -2.58 -1.19 10.17
CA ASN A 252 -2.00 -1.31 8.84
C ASN A 252 -1.42 -2.72 8.59
N ALA A 253 -1.50 -3.21 7.35
CA ALA A 253 -0.84 -4.44 6.94
C ALA A 253 0.68 -4.37 7.12
N ALA A 254 1.25 -3.18 6.88
CA ALA A 254 2.65 -2.79 7.12
C ALA A 254 2.72 -1.68 8.19
N PRO A 255 2.71 -2.03 9.49
CA PRO A 255 2.79 -1.07 10.60
C PRO A 255 4.13 -0.36 10.68
N ILE A 256 4.11 0.96 10.86
CA ILE A 256 5.31 1.79 10.93
C ILE A 256 5.13 2.77 12.10
N THR A 257 6.09 2.77 13.02
CA THR A 257 6.15 3.69 14.17
C THR A 257 6.72 5.05 13.76
N GLU A 258 6.75 5.99 14.70
CA GLU A 258 7.45 7.28 14.54
C GLU A 258 8.96 7.12 14.29
N GLN A 259 9.55 5.99 14.69
CA GLN A 259 10.97 5.65 14.44
C GLN A 259 11.19 5.03 13.05
N GLY A 260 10.10 4.74 12.34
CA GLY A 260 10.16 4.14 11.03
C GLY A 260 10.44 5.17 9.94
N ARG A 261 11.03 4.67 8.84
CA ARG A 261 11.36 5.45 7.66
C ARG A 261 11.02 4.66 6.41
N ILE A 262 10.45 5.37 5.44
CA ILE A 262 10.07 4.83 4.15
C ILE A 262 10.79 5.63 3.07
N VAL A 263 11.37 4.92 2.10
CA VAL A 263 11.94 5.52 0.91
C VAL A 263 11.19 4.98 -0.29
N GLU A 264 10.60 5.86 -1.09
CA GLU A 264 9.90 5.52 -2.32
C GLU A 264 10.67 6.10 -3.51
N ARG A 265 10.67 5.40 -4.64
CA ARG A 265 11.32 5.84 -5.87
C ARG A 265 10.30 5.75 -7.00
N LEU A 266 10.06 6.87 -7.68
CA LEU A 266 9.18 6.94 -8.83
C LEU A 266 10.04 7.12 -10.08
N THR A 267 9.93 6.18 -11.02
CA THR A 267 10.67 6.19 -12.28
C THR A 267 9.72 5.94 -13.44
N ARG A 268 9.74 6.80 -14.46
CA ARG A 268 9.06 6.52 -15.73
C ARG A 268 9.82 5.42 -16.45
N ILE A 269 9.21 4.25 -16.60
CA ILE A 269 9.81 3.10 -17.31
C ILE A 269 9.18 2.87 -18.69
N ALA A 270 8.00 3.45 -18.93
CA ALA A 270 7.35 3.51 -20.25
C ALA A 270 6.41 4.73 -20.35
N ASP A 271 5.89 4.98 -21.55
CA ASP A 271 4.90 6.04 -21.82
C ASP A 271 3.61 5.85 -21.01
N ASP A 272 3.31 4.61 -20.63
CA ASP A 272 2.13 4.20 -19.88
C ASP A 272 2.46 3.56 -18.52
N GLN A 273 3.72 3.63 -18.05
CA GLN A 273 4.12 3.02 -16.79
C GLN A 273 5.06 3.87 -15.93
N ILE A 274 4.72 3.99 -14.65
CA ILE A 274 5.61 4.41 -13.57
C ILE A 274 5.97 3.17 -12.74
N LEU A 275 7.26 2.93 -12.56
CA LEU A 275 7.76 2.03 -11.54
C LEU A 275 7.81 2.77 -10.21
N PHE A 276 7.05 2.26 -9.24
CA PHE A 276 7.06 2.71 -7.86
C PHE A 276 7.80 1.67 -7.02
N GLU A 277 9.04 1.97 -6.64
CA GLU A 277 9.80 1.14 -5.72
C GLU A 277 9.65 1.68 -4.29
N PHE A 278 9.76 0.81 -3.31
CA PHE A 278 9.73 1.21 -1.91
C PHE A 278 10.69 0.39 -1.06
N SER A 279 11.23 1.01 -0.01
CA SER A 279 11.86 0.33 1.10
C SER A 279 11.39 0.89 2.43
N VAL A 280 11.34 0.03 3.44
CA VAL A 280 10.76 0.29 4.75
C VAL A 280 11.71 -0.19 5.82
N THR A 281 12.00 0.69 6.76
CA THR A 281 12.77 0.39 7.97
C THR A 281 11.96 0.78 9.20
N ASP A 282 11.93 -0.10 10.19
CA ASP A 282 11.34 0.18 11.51
C ASP A 282 11.95 -0.79 12.53
N PRO A 283 12.66 -0.30 13.57
CA PRO A 283 13.35 -1.17 14.52
C PRO A 283 12.40 -1.89 15.48
N VAL A 284 11.13 -1.49 15.56
CA VAL A 284 10.12 -2.09 16.43
C VAL A 284 9.40 -3.21 15.70
N TYR A 285 8.90 -2.96 14.49
CA TYR A 285 8.08 -3.92 13.76
C TYR A 285 8.86 -4.93 12.93
N TYR A 286 10.07 -4.61 12.48
CA TYR A 286 10.79 -5.42 11.48
C TYR A 286 12.16 -5.89 11.97
N MET A 287 12.58 -7.07 11.52
CA MET A 287 13.92 -7.63 11.81
C MET A 287 15.01 -7.03 10.92
N GLN A 288 14.62 -6.52 9.76
CA GLN A 288 15.49 -5.95 8.73
C GLN A 288 14.68 -5.01 7.84
N GLU A 289 15.38 -4.22 7.04
CA GLU A 289 14.75 -3.50 5.92
C GLU A 289 14.03 -4.47 4.99
N TRP A 290 12.92 -4.04 4.41
CA TRP A 290 12.20 -4.78 3.40
C TRP A 290 11.65 -3.82 2.36
N GLY A 291 11.36 -4.32 1.17
CA GLY A 291 11.02 -3.48 0.04
C GLY A 291 10.43 -4.26 -1.11
N GLY A 292 10.05 -3.51 -2.13
CA GLY A 292 9.31 -4.04 -3.25
C GLY A 292 9.10 -3.02 -4.33
N GLU A 293 8.33 -3.43 -5.31
CA GLU A 293 7.98 -2.63 -6.47
C GLU A 293 6.50 -2.82 -6.82
N ILE A 294 5.90 -1.75 -7.29
CA ILE A 294 4.52 -1.67 -7.78
C ILE A 294 4.58 -0.97 -9.13
N VAL A 295 3.78 -1.43 -10.08
CA VAL A 295 3.59 -0.73 -11.35
C VAL A 295 2.34 0.12 -11.30
N PHE A 296 2.48 1.39 -11.63
CA PHE A 296 1.36 2.27 -11.91
C PHE A 296 1.20 2.37 -13.41
N ASN A 297 0.04 1.96 -13.92
CA ASN A 297 -0.29 2.02 -15.34
C ASN A 297 -1.12 3.27 -15.62
N ALA A 298 -0.84 3.94 -16.74
CA ALA A 298 -1.62 5.08 -17.18
C ALA A 298 -3.06 4.68 -17.47
N THR A 299 -4.00 5.60 -17.23
CA THR A 299 -5.41 5.39 -17.51
C THR A 299 -6.07 6.71 -17.92
N ASP A 300 -7.13 6.63 -18.72
CA ASP A 300 -7.99 7.78 -19.02
C ASP A 300 -9.12 7.95 -17.98
N THR A 301 -9.23 7.01 -17.03
CA THR A 301 -10.23 7.08 -15.95
C THR A 301 -9.79 8.08 -14.89
N MET A 302 -10.59 9.14 -14.75
CA MET A 302 -10.40 10.13 -13.69
C MET A 302 -10.90 9.56 -12.34
N PRO A 303 -10.20 9.84 -11.23
CA PRO A 303 -10.76 9.62 -9.90
C PRO A 303 -12.08 10.36 -9.74
N TYR A 304 -13.09 9.68 -9.19
CA TYR A 304 -14.34 10.32 -8.78
C TYR A 304 -14.32 10.63 -7.28
N GLU A 305 -15.25 11.46 -6.85
CA GLU A 305 -15.47 11.71 -5.43
C GLU A 305 -15.77 10.40 -4.70
N TYR A 306 -15.04 10.15 -3.62
CA TYR A 306 -15.35 9.09 -2.68
C TYR A 306 -15.95 9.71 -1.40
N ALA A 307 -17.28 9.77 -1.37
CA ALA A 307 -18.05 10.38 -0.29
C ALA A 307 -18.12 9.45 0.94
N CYS A 308 -16.98 9.25 1.63
CA CYS A 308 -16.86 8.28 2.72
C CYS A 308 -17.73 8.67 3.93
N HIS A 309 -17.85 9.96 4.25
CA HIS A 309 -18.57 10.43 5.42
C HIS A 309 -20.07 10.63 5.15
N GLU A 310 -20.42 11.00 3.92
CA GLU A 310 -21.77 11.32 3.49
C GLU A 310 -22.66 10.06 3.52
N GLY A 311 -23.49 9.94 4.56
CA GLY A 311 -24.36 8.79 4.74
C GLY A 311 -23.72 7.60 5.47
N ASN A 312 -22.51 7.78 6.04
CA ASN A 312 -21.91 6.79 6.93
C ASN A 312 -22.54 6.85 8.33
N TYR A 313 -23.73 6.26 8.46
CA TYR A 313 -24.43 6.07 9.73
C TYR A 313 -23.98 4.79 10.48
N GLY A 314 -23.07 4.01 9.88
CA GLY A 314 -22.67 2.71 10.39
C GLY A 314 -22.05 2.83 11.78
N LEU A 315 -21.11 3.75 11.96
CA LEU A 315 -20.43 3.94 13.24
C LEU A 315 -21.41 4.37 14.35
N GLU A 316 -22.31 5.32 14.07
CA GLU A 316 -23.34 5.74 15.02
C GLU A 316 -24.25 4.57 15.41
N GLY A 317 -24.76 3.82 14.43
CA GLY A 317 -25.65 2.69 14.66
C GLY A 317 -24.98 1.57 15.47
N ILE A 318 -23.72 1.27 15.18
CA ILE A 318 -22.91 0.28 15.92
C ILE A 318 -22.74 0.71 17.38
N LEU A 319 -22.35 1.97 17.62
CA LEU A 319 -22.13 2.47 18.98
C LEU A 319 -23.44 2.58 19.77
N ALA A 320 -24.54 2.96 19.10
CA ALA A 320 -25.88 2.94 19.70
C ALA A 320 -26.32 1.51 20.07
N GLY A 321 -26.01 0.52 19.22
CA GLY A 321 -26.24 -0.89 19.49
C GLY A 321 -25.45 -1.38 20.70
N ALA A 322 -24.15 -1.06 20.78
CA ALA A 322 -23.33 -1.38 21.94
C ALA A 322 -23.89 -0.75 23.22
N ARG A 323 -24.26 0.53 23.17
CA ARG A 323 -24.89 1.23 24.30
C ARG A 323 -26.22 0.59 24.73
N ARG A 324 -26.97 0.00 23.79
CA ARG A 324 -28.19 -0.74 24.11
C ARG A 324 -27.88 -2.03 24.86
N LEU A 325 -26.84 -2.78 24.48
CA LEU A 325 -26.42 -4.00 25.18
C LEU A 325 -25.95 -3.69 26.60
N GLU A 326 -25.18 -2.61 26.79
CA GLU A 326 -24.78 -2.14 28.14
C GLU A 326 -25.98 -1.86 29.04
N LEU A 327 -27.04 -1.23 28.50
CA LEU A 327 -28.29 -0.96 29.24
C LEU A 327 -29.06 -2.24 29.59
N LEU A 328 -28.91 -3.31 28.81
CA LEU A 328 -29.55 -4.61 29.04
C LEU A 328 -28.71 -5.54 29.93
N GLY A 329 -27.43 -5.22 30.17
CA GLY A 329 -26.50 -6.06 30.92
C GLY A 329 -26.04 -7.29 30.12
N GLU A 330 -25.97 -7.17 28.80
CA GLU A 330 -25.63 -8.26 27.85
C GLU A 330 -24.22 -8.12 27.25
N ASP A 331 -23.34 -7.37 27.93
CA ASP A 331 -21.95 -7.12 27.51
C ASP A 331 -21.01 -8.30 27.83
#